data_AF-A0AAV4HB07-F1
#
_entry.id   AF-A0AAV4HB07-F1
#
_cell.length_a   1.000
_cell.length_b   1.000
_cell.length_c   1.000
_cell.angle_alpha   90.00
_cell.angle_beta   90.00
_cell.angle_gamma   90.00
#
_symmetry.space_group_name_H-M   'P 1'
#
loop_
_entity.id
_entity.type
_entity.pdbx_description
1 polymer ?
#
loop_
_entity_poly.entity_id
_entity_poly.type
_entity_poly.pdbx_seq_one_letter_code
_entity_poly.pdbx_strand_id
1 'polypeptide(L)'
;MKSDSNDVKVLVGQIVMYLCDTSEARLTGRFQGDVSLVPSLVVGTKEKNTLVRTCCEGALLSILKLRHGDDIYQAILSSLDSGMQDSLKEVVSRSVKKLATQPESPVEEIDDTILR
;
A
#
# COMPACT_ATOMS: atom_id res chain seq x y z
N MET A 1 -3.94 -0.48 -10.89
CA MET A 1 -4.22 -1.93 -10.77
C MET A 1 -5.51 -2.33 -11.51
N LYS A 2 -5.60 -2.12 -12.84
CA LYS A 2 -6.75 -2.57 -13.65
C LYS A 2 -6.43 -3.92 -14.32
N SER A 3 -6.13 -4.93 -13.51
CA SER A 3 -6.08 -6.33 -13.96
C SER A 3 -7.33 -7.02 -13.39
N ASP A 4 -7.95 -7.94 -14.12
CA ASP A 4 -9.02 -8.77 -13.56
C ASP A 4 -8.47 -9.90 -12.68
N SER A 5 -7.16 -10.19 -12.78
CA SER A 5 -6.51 -11.19 -11.95
C SER A 5 -6.26 -10.66 -10.54
N ASN A 6 -6.84 -11.37 -9.56
CA ASN A 6 -6.57 -11.13 -8.14
C ASN A 6 -5.11 -11.40 -7.80
N ASP A 7 -4.50 -12.41 -8.43
CA ASP A 7 -3.12 -12.82 -8.17
C ASP A 7 -2.13 -11.72 -8.57
N VAL A 8 -2.35 -11.09 -9.73
CA VAL A 8 -1.57 -9.91 -10.16
C VAL A 8 -1.73 -8.77 -9.16
N LYS A 9 -2.94 -8.53 -8.64
CA LYS A 9 -3.18 -7.47 -7.65
C LYS A 9 -2.47 -7.77 -6.32
N VAL A 10 -2.53 -9.02 -5.85
CA VAL A 10 -1.83 -9.48 -4.64
C VAL A 10 -0.33 -9.29 -4.79
N LEU A 11 0.24 -9.81 -5.88
CA LEU A 11 1.67 -9.70 -6.16
C LEU A 11 2.14 -8.25 -6.23
N VAL A 12 1.38 -7.36 -6.89
CA VAL A 12 1.70 -5.93 -6.92
C VAL A 12 1.72 -5.34 -5.52
N GLY A 13 0.76 -5.69 -4.66
CA GLY A 13 0.75 -5.24 -3.26
C GLY A 13 1.99 -5.71 -2.49
N GLN A 14 2.34 -6.99 -2.63
CA GLN A 14 3.54 -7.58 -2.01
C GLN A 14 4.84 -6.91 -2.50
N ILE A 15 4.97 -6.68 -3.80
CA ILE A 15 6.13 -5.97 -4.38
C ILE A 15 6.23 -4.55 -3.83
N VAL A 16 5.12 -3.81 -3.73
CA VAL A 16 5.14 -2.44 -3.17
C VAL A 16 5.61 -2.45 -1.72
N MET A 17 5.14 -3.38 -0.90
CA MET A 17 5.62 -3.53 0.49
C MET A 17 7.12 -3.81 0.52
N TYR A 18 7.58 -4.82 -0.24
CA TYR A 18 8.98 -5.20 -0.32
C TYR A 18 9.88 -4.03 -0.74
N LEU A 19 9.50 -3.29 -1.78
CA LEU A 19 10.27 -2.14 -2.27
C LEU A 19 10.31 -0.97 -1.29
N CYS A 20 9.24 -0.78 -0.51
CA CYS A 20 9.17 0.27 0.51
C CYS A 20 10.03 -0.06 1.75
N ASP A 21 10.25 -1.33 2.05
CA ASP A 21 10.95 -1.79 3.26
C ASP A 21 12.38 -2.32 2.99
N THR A 22 12.78 -2.37 1.72
CA THR A 22 14.16 -2.69 1.32
C THR A 22 15.16 -1.64 1.83
N SER A 23 16.33 -2.07 2.30
CA SER A 23 17.39 -1.18 2.82
C SER A 23 18.10 -0.34 1.74
N GLU A 24 17.87 -0.63 0.47
CA GLU A 24 18.42 0.12 -0.65
C GLU A 24 17.72 1.48 -0.83
N ALA A 25 18.35 2.54 -0.32
CA ALA A 25 17.89 3.93 -0.38
C ALA A 25 17.41 4.40 -1.77
N ARG A 26 18.01 3.87 -2.85
CA ARG A 26 17.66 4.25 -4.24
C ARG A 26 16.30 3.72 -4.69
N LEU A 27 15.90 2.56 -4.19
CA LEU A 27 14.62 1.94 -4.50
C LEU A 27 13.55 2.52 -3.58
N THR A 28 13.84 2.58 -2.28
CA THR A 28 12.91 3.11 -1.28
C THR A 28 12.51 4.56 -1.54
N GLY A 29 13.45 5.45 -1.86
CA GLY A 29 13.13 6.85 -2.13
C GLY A 29 12.26 7.10 -3.37
N ARG A 30 12.18 6.14 -4.30
CA ARG A 30 11.32 6.24 -5.49
C ARG A 30 9.90 5.76 -5.24
N PHE A 31 9.73 4.75 -4.39
CA PHE A 31 8.43 4.13 -4.13
C PHE A 31 7.76 4.70 -2.88
N GLN A 32 8.53 5.06 -1.85
CA GLN A 32 8.00 5.80 -0.71
C GLN A 32 7.49 7.15 -1.18
N GLY A 33 6.23 7.49 -0.87
CA GLY A 33 5.68 8.75 -1.34
C GLY A 33 5.15 8.74 -2.78
N ASP A 34 5.17 7.61 -3.52
CA ASP A 34 4.70 7.59 -4.91
C ASP A 34 3.17 7.72 -5.00
N VAL A 35 2.76 8.97 -5.23
CA VAL A 35 1.36 9.40 -5.35
C VAL A 35 0.61 8.65 -6.46
N SER A 36 1.32 8.18 -7.50
CA SER A 36 0.68 7.51 -8.65
C SER A 36 0.08 6.14 -8.30
N LEU A 37 0.63 5.47 -7.27
CA LEU A 37 0.17 4.17 -6.82
C LEU A 37 -1.03 4.26 -5.87
N VAL A 38 -1.16 5.37 -5.14
CA VAL A 38 -2.15 5.56 -4.08
C VAL A 38 -3.59 5.33 -4.55
N PRO A 39 -4.07 5.90 -5.68
CA PRO A 39 -5.42 5.65 -6.15
C PRO A 39 -5.70 4.18 -6.43
N SER A 40 -4.72 3.48 -7.02
CA SER A 40 -4.86 2.06 -7.34
C SER A 40 -4.95 1.19 -6.08
N LEU A 41 -4.14 1.48 -5.07
CA LEU A 41 -4.16 0.76 -3.80
C LEU A 41 -5.45 1.03 -3.02
N VAL A 42 -5.93 2.28 -3.00
CA VAL A 42 -7.21 2.63 -2.35
C VAL A 42 -8.38 1.89 -3.01
N VAL A 43 -8.41 1.77 -4.34
CA VAL A 43 -9.40 0.92 -5.02
C VAL A 43 -9.25 -0.54 -4.59
N GLY A 44 -8.02 -1.05 -4.52
CA GLY A 44 -7.72 -2.41 -4.08
C GLY A 44 -8.20 -2.72 -2.65
N THR A 45 -8.19 -1.73 -1.74
CA THR A 45 -8.75 -1.91 -0.38
C THR A 45 -10.27 -2.10 -0.35
N LYS A 46 -10.97 -1.81 -1.46
CA LYS A 46 -12.43 -1.95 -1.59
C LYS A 46 -12.83 -3.24 -2.32
N GLU A 47 -11.87 -4.10 -2.65
CA GLU A 47 -12.10 -5.39 -3.31
C GLU A 47 -12.79 -6.41 -2.40
N LYS A 48 -13.60 -7.29 -3.02
CA LYS A 48 -14.26 -8.40 -2.32
C LYS A 48 -13.25 -9.46 -1.88
N ASN A 49 -12.20 -9.67 -2.68
CA ASN A 49 -11.13 -10.61 -2.37
C ASN A 49 -10.34 -10.11 -1.15
N THR A 50 -10.38 -10.87 -0.07
CA THR A 50 -9.73 -10.49 1.19
C THR A 50 -8.22 -10.38 1.06
N LEU A 51 -7.57 -11.26 0.28
CA LEU A 51 -6.11 -11.20 0.09
C LEU A 51 -5.70 -9.93 -0.66
N VAL A 52 -6.42 -9.59 -1.75
CA VAL A 52 -6.18 -8.34 -2.48
C VAL A 52 -6.34 -7.13 -1.55
N ARG A 53 -7.41 -7.11 -0.75
CA ARG A 53 -7.68 -6.04 0.19
C ARG A 53 -6.55 -5.90 1.22
N THR A 54 -6.19 -6.98 1.90
CA THR A 54 -5.14 -6.97 2.94
C THR A 54 -3.78 -6.61 2.36
N CYS A 55 -3.43 -7.10 1.18
CA CYS A 55 -2.18 -6.72 0.49
C CYS A 55 -2.17 -5.23 0.13
N CYS A 56 -3.29 -4.67 -0.35
CA CYS A 56 -3.39 -3.26 -0.65
C CYS A 56 -3.33 -2.38 0.61
N GLU A 57 -3.92 -2.82 1.72
CA GLU A 57 -3.82 -2.13 3.01
C GLU A 57 -2.38 -2.12 3.54
N GLY A 58 -1.67 -3.24 3.46
CA GLY A 58 -0.25 -3.34 3.84
C GLY A 58 0.65 -2.50 2.92
N ALA A 59 0.39 -2.50 1.62
CA ALA A 59 1.09 -1.63 0.67
C ALA A 59 0.85 -0.15 0.97
N LEU A 60 -0.37 0.25 1.32
CA LEU A 60 -0.66 1.62 1.78
C LEU A 60 0.07 1.96 3.07
N LEU A 61 0.10 1.04 4.04
CA LEU A 61 0.87 1.25 5.28
C LEU A 61 2.34 1.55 4.99
N SER A 62 2.92 0.78 4.07
CA SER A 62 4.35 0.84 3.70
C SER A 62 4.69 2.10 2.89
N ILE A 63 3.87 2.44 1.89
CA ILE A 63 4.10 3.60 1.00
C ILE A 63 3.91 4.93 1.71
N LEU A 64 2.95 4.98 2.65
CA LEU A 64 2.63 6.17 3.46
C LEU A 64 3.54 6.29 4.69
N LYS A 65 4.34 5.25 4.98
CA LYS A 65 5.23 5.16 6.14
C LYS A 65 4.57 5.49 7.49
N LEU A 66 3.30 5.10 7.67
CA LEU A 66 2.51 5.46 8.87
C LEU A 66 3.05 4.89 10.20
N ARG A 67 4.01 3.94 10.15
CA ARG A 67 4.74 3.46 11.34
C ARG A 67 5.86 4.42 11.78
N HIS A 68 6.31 5.30 10.90
CA HIS A 68 7.43 6.22 11.10
C HIS A 68 6.99 7.68 11.28
N GLY A 69 5.68 7.92 11.34
CA GLY A 69 5.07 9.25 11.43
C GLY A 69 4.09 9.52 10.29
N ASP A 70 3.56 10.75 10.26
CA ASP A 70 2.53 11.16 9.30
C ASP A 70 3.09 12.05 8.16
N ASP A 71 4.39 12.35 8.13
CA ASP A 71 4.97 13.32 7.18
C ASP A 71 4.73 12.95 5.71
N ILE A 72 5.05 11.70 5.33
CA ILE A 72 4.84 11.19 3.97
C ILE A 72 3.34 11.14 3.65
N TYR A 73 2.52 10.75 4.62
CA TYR A 73 1.07 10.73 4.47
C TYR A 73 0.49 12.13 4.22
N GLN A 74 0.93 13.16 4.97
CA GLN A 74 0.50 14.54 4.76
C GLN A 74 0.99 15.09 3.40
N ALA A 75 2.22 14.77 3.01
CA ALA A 75 2.76 15.16 1.71
C ALA A 75 1.93 14.57 0.56
N ILE A 76 1.64 13.27 0.61
CA ILE A 76 0.76 12.61 -0.36
C ILE A 76 -0.63 13.24 -0.36
N LEU A 77 -1.26 13.41 0.81
CA LEU A 77 -2.58 14.03 0.88
C LEU A 77 -2.61 15.40 0.19
N SER A 78 -1.60 16.24 0.42
CA SER A 78 -1.53 17.57 -0.17
C SER A 78 -1.40 17.57 -1.70
N SER A 79 -0.93 16.46 -2.28
CA SER A 79 -0.71 16.30 -3.72
C SER A 79 -1.89 15.68 -4.47
N LEU A 80 -2.89 15.17 -3.76
CA LEU A 80 -4.06 14.51 -4.32
C LEU A 80 -5.22 15.49 -4.52
N ASP A 81 -6.11 15.19 -5.47
CA ASP A 81 -7.39 15.89 -5.59
C ASP A 81 -8.29 15.60 -4.37
N SER A 82 -9.28 16.47 -4.13
CA SER A 82 -10.14 16.38 -2.95
C SER A 82 -10.88 15.04 -2.82
N GLY A 83 -11.36 14.47 -3.92
CA GLY A 83 -12.07 13.19 -3.90
C GLY A 83 -11.16 12.03 -3.50
N MET A 84 -9.93 12.03 -4.01
CA MET A 84 -8.93 11.03 -3.66
C MET A 84 -8.41 11.21 -2.22
N GLN A 85 -8.27 12.46 -1.75
CA GLN A 85 -7.92 12.73 -0.35
C GLN A 85 -8.94 12.13 0.62
N ASP A 86 -10.24 12.32 0.36
CA ASP A 86 -11.29 11.81 1.23
C ASP A 86 -11.33 10.28 1.25
N SER A 87 -11.21 9.66 0.08
CA SER A 87 -11.12 8.20 -0.04
C SER A 87 -9.89 7.62 0.67
N LEU A 88 -8.74 8.31 0.60
CA LEU A 88 -7.53 7.88 1.32
C LEU A 88 -7.71 8.02 2.83
N LYS A 89 -8.22 9.16 3.32
CA LYS A 89 -8.49 9.41 4.75
C LYS A 89 -9.45 8.36 5.33
N GLU A 90 -10.50 8.02 4.58
CA GLU A 90 -11.47 6.99 4.95
C GLU A 90 -10.78 5.63 5.18
N VAL A 91 -9.97 5.16 4.22
CA VAL A 91 -9.26 3.88 4.31
C VAL A 91 -8.23 3.91 5.43
N VAL A 92 -7.46 4.99 5.53
CA VAL A 92 -6.40 5.13 6.56
C VAL A 92 -6.99 5.11 7.96
N SER A 93 -8.08 5.84 8.21
CA SER A 93 -8.74 5.86 9.52
C SER A 93 -9.44 4.55 9.87
N ARG A 94 -10.01 3.85 8.87
CA ARG A 94 -10.79 2.63 9.08
C ARG A 94 -9.93 1.42 9.43
N SER A 95 -8.87 1.17 8.64
CA SER A 95 -8.08 -0.06 8.71
C SER A 95 -6.57 0.18 8.80
N VAL A 96 -5.99 1.07 7.99
CA VAL A 96 -4.52 1.18 7.89
C VAL A 96 -3.87 1.67 9.19
N LYS A 97 -4.47 2.65 9.90
CA LYS A 97 -3.94 3.08 11.21
C LYS A 97 -4.01 1.97 12.26
N LYS A 98 -5.01 1.09 12.20
CA LYS A 98 -5.07 -0.08 13.11
C LYS A 98 -3.95 -1.07 12.78
N LEU A 99 -3.72 -1.34 11.49
CA LEU A 99 -2.62 -2.18 11.03
C LEU A 99 -1.25 -1.62 11.45
N ALA A 100 -1.07 -0.30 11.42
CA ALA A 100 0.16 0.36 11.86
C ALA A 100 0.51 0.10 13.35
N THR A 101 -0.49 -0.22 14.19
CA THR A 101 -0.29 -0.53 15.62
C THR A 101 0.03 -2.00 15.88
N GLN A 102 -0.20 -2.88 14.91
CA GLN A 102 0.10 -4.31 15.03
C GLN A 102 1.60 -4.54 14.84
N PRO A 103 2.20 -5.56 15.47
CA PRO A 103 3.60 -5.92 15.22
C PRO A 103 3.82 -6.14 13.71
N GLU A 104 5.00 -5.77 13.24
CA GLU A 104 5.41 -6.02 11.87
C GLU A 104 5.50 -7.53 11.66
N SER A 105 4.63 -8.07 10.80
CA SER A 105 4.78 -9.45 10.36
C SER A 105 6.08 -9.55 9.56
N PRO A 106 6.85 -10.64 9.69
CA PRO A 106 7.98 -10.88 8.80
C PRO A 106 7.51 -10.75 7.35
N VAL A 107 8.33 -10.10 6.52
CA VAL A 107 8.06 -9.95 5.09
C VAL A 107 7.78 -11.34 4.53
N GLU A 108 6.52 -11.58 4.12
CA GLU A 108 6.17 -12.86 3.50
C GLU A 108 7.02 -13.02 2.23
N GLU A 109 7.65 -14.18 2.07
CA GLU A 109 8.34 -14.51 0.82
C GLU A 109 7.35 -14.35 -0.33
N ILE A 110 7.74 -13.57 -1.34
CA ILE A 110 6.92 -13.37 -2.53
C ILE A 110 6.87 -14.72 -3.25
N ASP A 111 5.66 -15.30 -3.34
CA ASP A 111 5.44 -16.56 -4.05
C ASP A 111 5.68 -16.38 -5.55
N ASP A 112 6.76 -16.99 -6.05
CA ASP A 112 7.17 -16.94 -7.46
C ASP A 112 6.30 -17.83 -8.36
N THR A 113 5.36 -18.62 -7.79
CA THR A 113 4.43 -19.46 -8.53
C THR A 113 3.04 -18.83 -8.74
N ILE A 114 2.81 -17.63 -8.19
CA ILE A 114 1.49 -16.98 -8.18
C ILE A 114 0.98 -16.55 -9.57
N LEU A 115 1.84 -16.50 -10.59
CA LEU A 115 1.52 -16.04 -11.95
C LEU A 115 1.46 -17.16 -13.02
N ARG A 116 1.15 -18.41 -12.64
CA ARG A 116 1.09 -19.52 -13.60
C ARG A 116 -0.05 -19.43 -14.61
#